data_AF-A0A9P6YUP5-F1
#
_entry.id   AF-A0A9P6YUP5-F1
#
_cell.length_a   1.000
_cell.length_b   1.000
_cell.length_c   1.000
_cell.angle_alpha   90.00
_cell.angle_beta   90.00
_cell.angle_gamma   90.00
#
_symmetry.space_group_name_H-M   'P 1'
#
loop_
_entity.id
_entity.type
_entity.pdbx_description
1 polymer ?
#
loop_
_entity_poly.entity_id
_entity_poly.type
_entity_poly.pdbx_seq_one_letter_code
_entity_poly.pdbx_strand_id
1 'polypeptide(L)'
;MFFYKVIPTEDDNNSNNPLKEQDPEKTDHGGDRKHAFLPSSLLMQQLFFTEHLVDIGAHQSPSVHITNTAKQKIGWIQARLCAPVEIKDWKDLRDLCVNHETYRLLILAVFLLLAGLVEIFMAQWSDMRYEGMNEMRKHPLMDVLHDAFPRIENYQIVNYLLTTCVVYTVTGFALQSPDWSTRLTLLRRWTFLLGLLYIFRGLTLFVTTLPSSLLDECRPPETELTGTVGERFGFIYNVVAGSALGCTDNIFSGHTSVMMSCVILWRVHSRMRRVFSWLLYGLAFSGITMIILSRFHYTIDVLLALFITYMTWNVYLQYIREASMRYMFGFTRYASLDLFQSTMTDGAQIYQYLNWQPYLLGQDWIMSLCVYVDGLDIRLRSMGVLDEQGELVSSKIKSTHFMKTIV
;
A
#
# COMPACT_ATOMS: atom_id res chain seq x y z
N MET A 1 16.94 15.75 18.99
CA MET A 1 16.62 16.33 20.32
C MET A 1 15.14 16.70 20.31
N PHE A 2 14.27 15.76 20.65
CA PHE A 2 12.84 16.01 20.89
C PHE A 2 12.46 15.12 22.07
N PHE A 3 12.24 15.74 23.23
CA PHE A 3 11.73 15.11 24.43
C PHE A 3 10.20 15.28 24.42
N TYR A 4 9.45 14.20 24.63
CA TYR A 4 8.11 14.32 25.19
C TYR A 4 7.87 13.31 26.33
N LYS A 5 7.25 13.89 27.35
CA LYS A 5 6.89 13.51 28.72
C LYS A 5 6.50 12.04 28.96
N VAL A 6 7.16 11.44 29.95
CA VAL A 6 6.75 10.21 30.66
C VAL A 6 5.56 10.56 31.57
N ILE A 7 4.48 9.77 31.51
CA ILE A 7 3.45 9.76 32.55
C ILE A 7 3.77 8.54 33.45
N PRO A 8 3.99 8.73 34.77
CA PRO A 8 4.31 7.63 35.67
C PRO A 8 3.06 6.79 35.97
N THR A 9 3.29 5.50 36.15
CA THR A 9 2.36 4.52 36.72
C THR A 9 2.18 4.79 38.21
N GLU A 10 0.96 5.12 38.63
CA GLU A 10 0.54 4.98 40.03
C GLU A 10 -0.10 3.60 40.19
N ASP A 11 0.64 2.70 40.84
CA ASP A 11 0.06 1.64 41.65
C ASP A 11 -0.65 2.31 42.82
N ASP A 12 -1.91 1.96 43.10
CA ASP A 12 -2.38 1.94 44.48
C ASP A 12 -3.61 1.04 44.68
N ASN A 13 -3.35 -0.05 45.41
CA ASN A 13 -4.32 -0.70 46.27
C ASN A 13 -4.69 0.27 47.41
N ASN A 14 -5.91 0.83 47.46
CA ASN A 14 -6.71 0.81 48.69
C ASN A 14 -8.14 1.37 48.58
N SER A 15 -9.04 0.57 49.14
CA SER A 15 -10.28 0.85 49.89
C SER A 15 -10.92 2.27 49.99
N ASN A 16 -12.25 2.25 49.84
CA ASN A 16 -13.31 2.97 50.59
C ASN A 16 -13.28 4.52 50.67
N ASN A 17 -14.21 5.21 50.01
CA ASN A 17 -15.48 5.76 50.57
C ASN A 17 -16.20 6.70 49.57
N PRO A 18 -17.52 6.94 49.69
CA PRO A 18 -18.34 7.58 48.66
C PRO A 18 -18.66 9.07 48.92
N LEU A 19 -19.23 9.71 47.89
CA LEU A 19 -20.01 10.97 47.89
C LEU A 19 -19.25 12.29 48.16
N LYS A 20 -19.17 13.13 47.13
CA LYS A 20 -19.65 14.53 47.21
C LYS A 20 -19.80 15.17 45.83
N GLU A 21 -21.07 15.36 45.50
CA GLU A 21 -21.62 16.28 44.50
C GLU A 21 -21.46 17.72 45.04
N GLN A 22 -20.88 18.63 44.25
CA GLN A 22 -21.14 20.07 44.37
C GLN A 22 -20.66 20.83 43.12
N ASP A 23 -21.66 21.37 42.44
CA ASP A 23 -21.61 22.32 41.32
C ASP A 23 -21.66 23.78 41.88
N PRO A 24 -21.61 24.86 41.07
CA PRO A 24 -20.48 25.80 41.07
C PRO A 24 -20.85 27.24 41.50
N GLU A 25 -19.91 28.03 42.04
CA GLU A 25 -20.00 29.50 41.89
C GLU A 25 -18.67 30.28 42.04
N LYS A 26 -18.35 30.98 40.92
CA LYS A 26 -17.67 32.28 40.73
C LYS A 26 -16.54 32.74 41.67
N THR A 27 -15.43 33.11 41.04
CA THR A 27 -14.89 34.47 41.17
C THR A 27 -14.17 34.89 39.89
N ASP A 28 -14.59 36.03 39.37
CA ASP A 28 -14.06 36.77 38.23
C ASP A 28 -12.81 37.57 38.64
N HIS A 29 -11.79 37.64 37.80
CA HIS A 29 -11.01 38.86 37.54
C HIS A 29 -9.99 38.67 36.41
N GLY A 30 -10.21 39.40 35.31
CA GLY A 30 -9.22 40.33 34.77
C GLY A 30 -7.99 39.77 34.04
N GLY A 31 -8.07 39.76 32.71
CA GLY A 31 -7.04 40.29 31.81
C GLY A 31 -5.62 39.71 31.88
N ASP A 32 -5.35 38.72 31.03
CA ASP A 32 -4.21 38.80 30.10
C ASP A 32 -4.37 37.74 29.02
N ARG A 33 -4.70 38.14 27.78
CA ARG A 33 -4.54 37.27 26.60
C ARG A 33 -3.05 37.12 26.37
N LYS A 34 -2.41 36.23 27.13
CA LYS A 34 -1.13 35.65 26.73
C LYS A 34 -1.39 34.97 25.40
N HIS A 35 -0.84 35.55 24.33
CA HIS A 35 -0.57 34.82 23.09
C HIS A 35 0.29 33.62 23.48
N ALA A 36 -0.38 32.51 23.80
CA ALA A 36 0.27 31.23 23.98
C ALA A 36 0.84 30.88 22.61
N PHE A 37 2.14 31.07 22.45
CA PHE A 37 2.88 30.50 21.34
C PHE A 37 2.64 28.98 21.41
N LEU A 38 1.74 28.49 20.55
CA LEU A 38 1.61 27.07 20.35
C LEU A 38 2.99 26.53 19.96
N PRO A 39 3.48 25.45 20.59
CA PRO A 39 4.75 24.85 20.22
C PRO A 39 4.73 24.55 18.71
N SER A 40 5.84 24.82 18.02
CA SER A 40 5.95 24.69 16.56
C SER A 40 5.52 23.32 16.02
N SER A 41 5.65 22.28 16.84
CA SER A 41 5.16 20.92 16.56
C SER A 41 3.63 20.84 16.46
N LEU A 42 2.90 21.55 17.33
CA LEU A 42 1.44 21.56 17.37
C LEU A 42 0.86 22.41 16.24
N LEU A 43 1.54 23.51 15.88
CA LEU A 43 1.20 24.34 14.72
C LEU A 43 1.41 23.58 13.40
N MET A 44 2.53 22.85 13.26
CA MET A 44 2.78 21.94 12.14
C MET A 44 1.69 20.86 12.05
N GLN A 45 1.32 20.26 13.18
CA GLN A 45 0.30 19.22 13.20
C GLN A 45 -1.07 19.76 12.75
N GLN A 46 -1.44 20.96 13.19
CA GLN A 46 -2.67 21.61 12.75
C GLN A 46 -2.63 22.00 11.27
N LEU A 47 -1.49 22.45 10.74
CA LEU A 47 -1.32 22.87 9.34
C LEU A 47 -1.36 21.71 8.35
N PHE A 48 -0.79 20.55 8.70
CA PHE A 48 -0.63 19.45 7.76
C PHE A 48 -1.72 18.38 7.86
N PHE A 49 -2.38 18.20 9.00
CA PHE A 49 -3.37 17.13 9.22
C PHE A 49 -4.81 17.66 9.30
N THR A 50 -5.78 16.79 9.01
CA THR A 50 -7.22 17.15 8.96
C THR A 50 -7.90 17.03 10.33
N GLU A 51 -8.77 17.97 10.70
CA GLU A 51 -9.56 17.94 11.96
C GLU A 51 -10.50 16.73 12.04
N HIS A 52 -11.03 16.21 10.94
CA HIS A 52 -11.88 15.01 10.94
C HIS A 52 -11.18 13.73 11.48
N LEU A 53 -9.84 13.72 11.60
CA LEU A 53 -9.12 12.65 12.30
C LEU A 53 -9.24 12.77 13.82
N VAL A 54 -9.55 13.96 14.35
CA VAL A 54 -9.79 14.26 15.77
C VAL A 54 -11.09 13.60 16.25
N ASP A 55 -12.14 13.63 15.43
CA ASP A 55 -13.43 12.97 15.73
C ASP A 55 -13.34 11.43 15.76
N ILE A 56 -12.29 10.86 15.16
CA ILE A 56 -11.99 9.41 15.18
C ILE A 56 -10.99 9.09 16.32
N GLY A 57 -10.66 10.05 17.19
CA GLY A 57 -9.68 9.88 18.28
C GLY A 57 -8.23 9.68 17.78
N ALA A 58 -7.95 9.98 16.51
CA ALA A 58 -6.74 9.57 15.81
C ALA A 58 -5.60 10.62 15.89
N HIS A 59 -5.43 11.25 17.07
CA HIS A 59 -4.27 12.09 17.36
C HIS A 59 -2.95 11.29 17.39
N GLN A 60 -3.07 10.00 17.65
CA GLN A 60 -2.01 9.00 17.58
C GLN A 60 -2.48 7.88 16.63
N SER A 61 -1.60 6.97 16.23
CA SER A 61 -2.09 5.67 15.71
C SER A 61 -3.11 5.10 16.69
N PRO A 62 -4.16 4.38 16.23
CA PRO A 62 -4.91 3.52 17.11
C PRO A 62 -3.93 2.52 17.75
N SER A 63 -3.41 2.87 18.92
CA SER A 63 -2.53 2.04 19.71
C SER A 63 -3.43 1.10 20.49
N VAL A 64 -3.85 0.02 19.83
CA VAL A 64 -4.35 -1.12 20.59
C VAL A 64 -3.21 -1.54 21.51
N HIS A 65 -3.48 -1.66 22.81
CA HIS A 65 -2.49 -2.12 23.78
C HIS A 65 -1.84 -3.40 23.25
N ILE A 66 -0.58 -3.29 22.82
CA ILE A 66 0.21 -4.44 22.38
C ILE A 66 0.47 -5.26 23.63
N THR A 67 -0.36 -6.28 23.82
CA THR A 67 -0.27 -7.14 25.00
C THR A 67 0.96 -8.02 24.97
N ASN A 68 1.63 -8.16 23.82
CA ASN A 68 2.75 -9.06 23.65
C ASN A 68 3.86 -8.46 22.77
N THR A 69 4.93 -7.96 23.41
CA THR A 69 6.15 -7.46 22.73
C THR A 69 7.27 -8.50 22.69
N ALA A 70 7.00 -9.72 23.19
CA ALA A 70 7.96 -10.80 23.25
C ALA A 70 8.32 -11.34 21.86
N LYS A 71 9.49 -11.97 21.75
CA LYS A 71 9.91 -12.65 20.53
C LYS A 71 9.01 -13.87 20.33
N GLN A 72 8.40 -13.97 19.15
CA GLN A 72 7.60 -15.14 18.76
C GLN A 72 8.27 -15.86 17.59
N LYS A 73 8.10 -17.18 17.58
CA LYS A 73 8.51 -18.03 16.47
C LYS A 73 7.38 -18.07 15.44
N ILE A 74 7.57 -17.41 14.30
CA ILE A 74 6.65 -17.51 13.14
C ILE A 74 7.36 -18.33 12.07
N GLY A 75 6.86 -19.55 11.83
CA GLY A 75 7.55 -20.53 11.01
C GLY A 75 8.92 -20.88 11.60
N TRP A 76 9.98 -20.46 10.91
CA TRP A 76 11.35 -20.83 11.22
C TRP A 76 12.13 -19.65 11.82
N ILE A 77 11.52 -18.45 11.85
CA ILE A 77 12.14 -17.22 12.29
C ILE A 77 11.63 -16.88 13.70
N GLN A 78 12.56 -16.69 14.63
CA GLN A 78 12.27 -16.19 15.97
C GLN A 78 12.71 -14.72 16.09
N ALA A 79 11.74 -13.82 16.00
CA ALA A 79 11.98 -12.38 16.03
C ALA A 79 10.89 -11.67 16.83
N ARG A 80 11.10 -10.38 17.10
CA ARG A 80 10.02 -9.52 17.63
C ARG A 80 8.91 -9.43 16.58
N LEU A 81 7.68 -9.26 17.05
CA LEU A 81 6.49 -9.11 16.20
C LEU A 81 6.41 -7.72 15.55
N CYS A 82 6.59 -6.68 16.36
CA CYS A 82 6.37 -5.28 15.97
C CYS A 82 7.66 -4.49 16.07
N ALA A 83 7.80 -3.48 15.20
CA ALA A 83 8.93 -2.56 15.24
C ALA A 83 8.87 -1.71 16.51
N PRO A 84 10.03 -1.23 17.03
CA PRO A 84 10.01 -0.25 18.11
C PRO A 84 9.27 1.02 17.68
N VAL A 85 8.49 1.59 18.60
CA VAL A 85 7.67 2.78 18.35
C VAL A 85 8.57 4.00 18.08
N GLU A 86 9.66 4.14 18.85
CA GLU A 86 10.66 5.20 18.70
C GLU A 86 12.07 4.61 18.66
N ILE A 87 12.99 5.26 17.94
CA ILE A 87 14.41 4.91 17.91
C ILE A 87 15.14 5.87 18.84
N LYS A 88 15.64 5.39 19.98
CA LYS A 88 16.44 6.19 20.93
C LYS A 88 17.90 5.75 20.92
N ASP A 89 18.12 4.44 20.84
CA ASP A 89 19.46 3.85 20.88
C ASP A 89 19.78 3.02 19.63
N TRP A 90 21.07 2.72 19.44
CA TRP A 90 21.54 1.78 18.41
C TRP A 90 20.92 0.38 18.51
N LYS A 91 20.49 -0.02 19.72
CA LYS A 91 19.76 -1.27 19.96
C LYS A 91 18.38 -1.24 19.32
N ASP A 92 17.68 -0.10 19.37
CA ASP A 92 16.37 0.06 18.72
C ASP A 92 16.50 0.04 17.21
N LEU A 93 17.60 0.58 16.66
CA LEU A 93 17.90 0.48 15.24
C LEU A 93 18.12 -0.98 14.82
N ARG A 94 18.85 -1.76 15.63
CA ARG A 94 19.00 -3.20 15.41
C ARG A 94 17.64 -3.91 15.49
N ASP A 95 16.82 -3.59 16.48
CA ASP A 95 15.50 -4.21 16.67
C ASP A 95 14.50 -3.83 15.58
N LEU A 96 14.64 -2.65 14.96
CA LEU A 96 13.91 -2.26 13.75
C LEU A 96 14.32 -3.14 12.55
N CYS A 97 15.61 -3.38 12.38
CA CYS A 97 16.12 -4.23 11.29
C CYS A 97 15.79 -5.72 11.51
N VAL A 98 15.79 -6.19 12.77
CA VAL A 98 15.61 -7.60 13.16
C VAL A 98 14.19 -7.81 13.70
N ASN A 99 13.21 -7.64 12.83
CA ASN A 99 11.78 -7.77 13.13
C ASN A 99 11.05 -8.51 12.00
N HIS A 100 10.00 -9.27 12.33
CA HIS A 100 9.13 -9.96 11.37
C HIS A 100 8.57 -9.03 10.30
N GLU A 101 8.19 -7.80 10.65
CA GLU A 101 7.70 -6.80 9.69
C GLU A 101 8.74 -6.42 8.64
N THR A 102 10.01 -6.30 9.05
CA THR A 102 11.13 -5.93 8.18
C THR A 102 11.57 -7.11 7.32
N TYR A 103 11.64 -8.31 7.90
CA TYR A 103 11.92 -9.53 7.12
C TYR A 103 10.90 -9.75 6.01
N ARG A 104 9.60 -9.53 6.28
CA ARG A 104 8.57 -9.62 5.23
C ARG A 104 8.74 -8.55 4.16
N LEU A 105 9.10 -7.34 4.53
CA LEU A 105 9.42 -6.30 3.54
C LEU A 105 10.61 -6.71 2.65
N LEU A 106 11.66 -7.31 3.23
CA LEU A 106 12.81 -7.82 2.47
C LEU A 106 12.40 -8.95 1.50
N ILE A 107 11.58 -9.90 1.95
CA ILE A 107 11.04 -10.96 1.08
C ILE A 107 10.24 -10.35 -0.07
N LEU A 108 9.39 -9.35 0.21
CA LEU A 108 8.61 -8.67 -0.81
C LEU A 108 9.47 -7.82 -1.76
N ALA A 109 10.56 -7.22 -1.26
CA ALA A 109 11.52 -6.52 -2.10
C ALA A 109 12.21 -7.49 -3.07
N VAL A 110 12.61 -8.68 -2.60
CA VAL A 110 13.13 -9.75 -3.47
C VAL A 110 12.07 -10.19 -4.47
N PHE A 111 10.81 -10.37 -4.05
CA PHE A 111 9.72 -10.68 -4.95
C PHE A 111 9.52 -9.61 -6.04
N LEU A 112 9.53 -8.32 -5.69
CA LEU A 112 9.44 -7.23 -6.66
C LEU A 112 10.61 -7.23 -7.64
N LEU A 113 11.84 -7.48 -7.16
CA LEU A 113 13.00 -7.60 -8.03
C LEU A 113 12.85 -8.77 -8.99
N LEU A 114 12.45 -9.96 -8.51
CA LEU A 114 12.19 -11.12 -9.36
C LEU A 114 11.07 -10.86 -10.36
N ALA A 115 9.98 -10.20 -9.94
CA ALA A 115 8.89 -9.80 -10.82
C ALA A 115 9.36 -8.86 -11.94
N GLY A 116 10.18 -7.86 -11.60
CA GLY A 116 10.77 -6.96 -12.60
C GLY A 116 11.74 -7.68 -13.54
N LEU A 117 12.55 -8.63 -13.04
CA LEU A 117 13.40 -9.45 -13.90
C LEU A 117 12.58 -10.30 -14.88
N VAL A 118 11.48 -10.90 -14.42
CA VAL A 118 10.56 -11.65 -15.28
C VAL A 118 9.92 -10.73 -16.32
N GLU A 119 9.45 -9.55 -15.92
CA GLU A 119 8.89 -8.56 -16.84
C GLU A 119 9.87 -8.16 -17.94
N ILE A 120 11.10 -7.78 -17.56
CA ILE A 120 12.12 -7.36 -18.54
C ILE A 120 12.49 -8.53 -19.46
N PHE A 121 12.60 -9.75 -18.94
CA PHE A 121 12.84 -10.92 -19.78
C PHE A 121 11.70 -11.13 -20.81
N MET A 122 10.44 -10.95 -20.40
CA MET A 122 9.31 -11.05 -21.32
C MET A 122 9.26 -9.88 -22.32
N ALA A 123 9.68 -8.69 -21.92
CA ALA A 123 9.83 -7.54 -22.82
C ALA A 123 10.92 -7.80 -23.87
N GLN A 124 12.07 -8.33 -23.46
CA GLN A 124 13.15 -8.75 -24.37
C GLN A 124 12.67 -9.80 -25.38
N TRP A 125 11.90 -10.77 -24.93
CA TRP A 125 11.30 -11.76 -25.81
C TRP A 125 10.37 -11.11 -26.85
N SER A 126 9.57 -10.14 -26.42
CA SER A 126 8.71 -9.36 -27.30
C SER A 126 9.52 -8.53 -28.32
N ASP A 127 10.63 -7.93 -27.91
CA ASP A 127 11.55 -7.19 -28.78
C ASP A 127 12.22 -8.10 -29.82
N MET A 128 12.64 -9.31 -29.45
CA MET A 128 13.14 -10.32 -30.38
C MET A 128 12.08 -10.74 -31.42
N ARG A 129 10.82 -10.87 -30.99
CA ARG A 129 9.70 -11.17 -31.89
C ARG A 129 9.42 -10.00 -32.85
N TYR A 130 9.56 -8.77 -32.36
CA TYR A 130 9.36 -7.56 -33.14
C TYR A 130 10.41 -7.39 -34.25
N GLU A 131 11.67 -7.72 -33.98
CA GLU A 131 12.73 -7.68 -34.99
C GLU A 131 12.42 -8.57 -36.19
N GLY A 132 11.86 -9.76 -35.94
CA GLY A 132 11.43 -10.71 -36.97
C GLY A 132 10.16 -10.33 -37.74
N MET A 133 9.51 -9.20 -37.42
CA MET A 133 8.32 -8.75 -38.13
C MET A 133 8.67 -8.00 -39.43
N ASN A 134 7.78 -8.11 -40.43
CA ASN A 134 7.87 -7.32 -41.65
C ASN A 134 7.76 -5.82 -41.34
N GLU A 135 8.48 -4.97 -42.09
CA GLU A 135 8.47 -3.50 -41.92
C GLU A 135 7.05 -2.91 -41.91
N MET A 136 6.13 -3.41 -42.75
CA MET A 136 4.74 -2.94 -42.75
C MET A 136 3.98 -3.16 -41.43
N ARG A 137 4.42 -4.11 -40.58
CA ARG A 137 3.82 -4.39 -39.26
C ARG A 137 4.50 -3.61 -38.14
N LYS A 138 5.61 -2.92 -38.42
CA LYS A 138 6.34 -2.08 -37.46
C LYS A 138 5.78 -0.67 -37.35
N HIS A 139 4.85 -0.28 -38.23
CA HIS A 139 4.18 1.02 -38.14
C HIS A 139 3.31 1.13 -36.88
N PRO A 140 3.27 2.31 -36.23
CA PRO A 140 2.42 2.55 -35.07
C PRO A 140 0.94 2.29 -35.36
N LEU A 141 0.21 1.84 -34.34
CA LEU A 141 -1.24 1.70 -34.44
C LEU A 141 -1.90 3.08 -34.41
N MET A 142 -3.07 3.17 -35.04
CA MET A 142 -3.90 4.37 -34.95
C MET A 142 -4.43 4.54 -33.52
N ASP A 143 -4.31 5.75 -32.99
CA ASP A 143 -4.79 6.11 -31.66
C ASP A 143 -5.50 7.46 -31.73
N VAL A 144 -6.76 7.47 -31.31
CA VAL A 144 -7.65 8.63 -31.41
C VAL A 144 -7.07 9.86 -30.72
N LEU A 145 -6.38 9.70 -29.58
CA LEU A 145 -5.79 10.85 -28.88
C LEU A 145 -4.47 11.29 -29.49
N HIS A 146 -3.71 10.38 -30.10
CA HIS A 146 -2.49 10.73 -30.83
C HIS A 146 -2.79 11.49 -32.13
N ASP A 147 -3.93 11.20 -32.75
CA ASP A 147 -4.44 11.88 -33.94
C ASP A 147 -5.08 13.25 -33.58
N ALA A 148 -5.74 13.33 -32.43
CA ALA A 148 -6.43 14.54 -31.99
C ALA A 148 -5.49 15.64 -31.46
N PHE A 149 -4.34 15.27 -30.90
CA PHE A 149 -3.43 16.21 -30.24
C PHE A 149 -2.03 16.23 -30.86
N PRO A 150 -1.35 17.40 -30.88
CA PRO A 150 0.02 17.48 -31.37
C PRO A 150 0.99 16.72 -30.45
N ARG A 151 2.00 16.10 -31.06
CA ARG A 151 3.05 15.39 -30.33
C ARG A 151 3.92 16.35 -29.53
N ILE A 152 4.18 16.01 -28.27
CA ILE A 152 5.22 16.63 -27.46
C ILE A 152 6.52 15.83 -27.63
N GLU A 153 7.57 16.45 -28.17
CA GLU A 153 8.83 15.75 -28.47
C GLU A 153 9.60 15.33 -27.20
N ASN A 154 9.49 16.11 -26.13
CA ASN A 154 10.18 15.82 -24.87
C ASN A 154 9.45 14.76 -24.05
N TYR A 155 9.67 13.49 -24.37
CA TYR A 155 9.10 12.36 -23.63
C TYR A 155 9.74 12.16 -22.24
N GLN A 156 10.92 12.72 -21.97
CA GLN A 156 11.58 12.60 -20.66
C GLN A 156 10.80 13.27 -19.53
N ILE A 157 9.91 14.21 -19.86
CA ILE A 157 8.98 14.83 -18.90
C ILE A 157 8.15 13.77 -18.15
N VAL A 158 7.80 12.67 -18.82
CA VAL A 158 7.07 11.54 -18.23
C VAL A 158 7.86 10.92 -17.07
N ASN A 159 9.15 10.66 -17.27
CA ASN A 159 10.03 10.08 -16.26
C ASN A 159 10.24 11.03 -15.07
N TYR A 160 10.34 12.35 -15.31
CA TYR A 160 10.44 13.34 -14.25
C TYR A 160 9.15 13.42 -13.42
N LEU A 161 7.97 13.43 -14.07
CA LEU A 161 6.68 13.45 -13.39
C LEU A 161 6.44 12.16 -12.59
N LEU A 162 6.83 11.00 -13.13
CA LEU A 162 6.78 9.72 -12.44
C LEU A 162 7.67 9.74 -11.19
N THR A 163 8.94 10.09 -11.35
CA THR A 163 9.91 10.14 -10.24
C THR A 163 9.43 11.11 -9.17
N THR A 164 8.90 12.26 -9.57
CA THR A 164 8.32 13.24 -8.63
C THR A 164 7.12 12.65 -7.89
N CYS A 165 6.21 11.91 -8.55
CA CYS A 165 5.09 11.23 -7.89
C CYS A 165 5.57 10.22 -6.83
N VAL A 166 6.57 9.42 -7.19
CA VAL A 166 7.17 8.40 -6.31
C VAL A 166 7.82 9.06 -5.11
N VAL A 167 8.71 10.04 -5.33
CA VAL A 167 9.41 10.76 -4.26
C VAL A 167 8.42 11.47 -3.35
N TYR A 168 7.45 12.19 -3.91
CA TYR A 168 6.40 12.86 -3.14
C TYR A 168 5.61 11.88 -2.27
N THR A 169 5.31 10.69 -2.79
CA THR A 169 4.60 9.64 -2.05
C THR A 169 5.45 9.06 -0.93
N VAL A 170 6.70 8.67 -1.21
CA VAL A 170 7.61 8.10 -0.21
C VAL A 170 7.88 9.11 0.91
N THR A 171 8.21 10.36 0.55
CA THR A 171 8.45 11.43 1.54
C THR A 171 7.18 11.78 2.30
N GLY A 172 6.04 11.92 1.62
CA GLY A 172 4.76 12.23 2.25
C GLY A 172 4.34 11.16 3.26
N PHE A 173 4.49 9.88 2.93
CA PHE A 173 4.23 8.77 3.87
C PHE A 173 5.28 8.64 4.96
N ALA A 174 6.55 8.92 4.70
CA ALA A 174 7.57 8.97 5.74
C ALA A 174 7.27 10.05 6.81
N LEU A 175 6.73 11.19 6.39
CA LEU A 175 6.38 12.32 7.25
C LEU A 175 5.03 12.15 7.97
N GLN A 176 3.98 11.69 7.27
CA GLN A 176 2.64 11.58 7.87
C GLN A 176 2.40 10.29 8.65
N SER A 177 3.21 9.25 8.45
CA SER A 177 3.00 7.98 9.12
C SER A 177 3.47 8.06 10.57
N PRO A 178 2.57 7.78 11.54
CA PRO A 178 2.84 7.93 12.97
C PRO A 178 3.98 7.01 13.47
N ASP A 179 3.94 5.73 13.12
CA ASP A 179 4.91 4.73 13.62
C ASP A 179 5.59 3.95 12.50
N TRP A 180 6.72 3.32 12.83
CA TRP A 180 7.45 2.45 11.91
C TRP A 180 6.65 1.24 11.42
N SER A 181 5.80 0.64 12.27
CA SER A 181 4.93 -0.48 11.85
C SER A 181 3.95 -0.08 10.73
N THR A 182 3.36 1.13 10.83
CA THR A 182 2.49 1.67 9.77
C THR A 182 3.28 1.91 8.48
N ARG A 183 4.47 2.51 8.58
CA ARG A 183 5.36 2.74 7.42
C ARG A 183 5.71 1.43 6.71
N LEU A 184 6.12 0.42 7.47
CA LEU A 184 6.47 -0.89 6.92
C LEU A 184 5.24 -1.58 6.32
N THR A 185 4.07 -1.46 6.93
CA THR A 185 2.82 -2.01 6.37
C THR A 185 2.50 -1.39 5.01
N LEU A 186 2.57 -0.06 4.88
CA LEU A 186 2.33 0.63 3.62
C LEU A 186 3.33 0.23 2.53
N LEU A 187 4.62 0.14 2.89
CA LEU A 187 5.66 -0.32 1.97
C LEU A 187 5.44 -1.76 1.54
N ARG A 188 5.09 -2.68 2.44
CA ARG A 188 4.77 -4.07 2.09
C ARG A 188 3.62 -4.17 1.10
N ARG A 189 2.52 -3.44 1.35
CA ARG A 189 1.36 -3.38 0.45
C ARG A 189 1.76 -2.89 -0.94
N TRP A 190 2.47 -1.78 -0.99
CA TRP A 190 2.85 -1.16 -2.26
C TRP A 190 3.82 -2.04 -3.05
N THR A 191 4.86 -2.57 -2.42
CA THR A 191 5.85 -3.46 -3.04
C THR A 191 5.20 -4.75 -3.56
N PHE A 192 4.31 -5.37 -2.80
CA PHE A 192 3.61 -6.57 -3.24
C PHE A 192 2.72 -6.31 -4.45
N LEU A 193 1.90 -5.25 -4.39
CA LEU A 193 0.96 -4.93 -5.46
C LEU A 193 1.69 -4.50 -6.74
N LEU A 194 2.78 -3.73 -6.62
CA LEU A 194 3.64 -3.43 -7.77
C LEU A 194 4.23 -4.70 -8.39
N GLY A 195 4.72 -5.64 -7.57
CA GLY A 195 5.25 -6.90 -8.08
C GLY A 195 4.20 -7.74 -8.83
N LEU A 196 2.95 -7.77 -8.34
CA LEU A 196 1.85 -8.43 -9.05
C LEU A 196 1.53 -7.74 -10.39
N LEU A 197 1.53 -6.41 -10.43
CA LEU A 197 1.30 -5.65 -11.66
C LEU A 197 2.40 -5.91 -12.69
N TYR A 198 3.68 -5.98 -12.26
CA TYR A 198 4.82 -6.29 -13.12
C TYR A 198 4.75 -7.70 -13.72
N ILE A 199 4.34 -8.70 -12.93
CA ILE A 199 4.11 -10.06 -13.46
C ILE A 199 3.00 -10.04 -14.52
N PHE A 200 1.87 -9.39 -14.23
CA PHE A 200 0.75 -9.34 -15.18
C PHE A 200 1.13 -8.58 -16.45
N ARG A 201 1.91 -7.50 -16.33
CA ARG A 201 2.50 -6.76 -17.45
C ARG A 201 3.44 -7.62 -18.29
N GLY A 202 4.36 -8.33 -17.65
CA GLY A 202 5.24 -9.29 -18.34
C GLY A 202 4.45 -10.33 -19.13
N LEU A 203 3.35 -10.86 -18.56
CA LEU A 203 2.47 -11.78 -19.28
C LEU A 203 1.81 -11.12 -20.50
N THR A 204 1.34 -9.88 -20.39
CA THR A 204 0.73 -9.18 -21.54
C THR A 204 1.73 -8.93 -22.67
N LEU A 205 2.96 -8.52 -22.34
CA LEU A 205 4.06 -8.34 -23.30
C LEU A 205 4.46 -9.65 -23.97
N PHE A 206 4.49 -10.75 -23.20
CA PHE A 206 4.79 -12.07 -23.73
C PHE A 206 3.72 -12.55 -24.72
N VAL A 207 2.44 -12.37 -24.39
CA VAL A 207 1.33 -12.84 -25.22
C VAL A 207 1.19 -12.00 -26.49
N THR A 208 1.26 -10.67 -26.37
CA THR A 208 1.00 -9.73 -27.48
C THR A 208 2.11 -8.69 -27.61
N THR A 209 2.82 -8.75 -28.73
CA THR A 209 3.82 -7.75 -29.12
C THR A 209 3.15 -6.63 -29.91
N LEU A 210 3.26 -5.39 -29.44
CA LEU A 210 2.77 -4.20 -30.15
C LEU A 210 3.95 -3.38 -30.69
N PRO A 211 3.79 -2.72 -31.85
CA PRO A 211 4.80 -1.81 -32.39
C PRO A 211 4.88 -0.52 -31.57
N SER A 212 6.03 0.14 -31.65
CA SER A 212 6.33 1.36 -30.91
C SER A 212 5.33 2.47 -31.21
N SER A 213 4.82 3.12 -30.17
CA SER A 213 4.04 4.37 -30.32
C SER A 213 4.93 5.61 -30.45
N LEU A 214 6.19 5.51 -30.01
CA LEU A 214 7.10 6.63 -29.84
C LEU A 214 7.93 6.93 -31.11
N LEU A 215 8.49 5.90 -31.75
CA LEU A 215 9.29 6.07 -32.96
C LEU A 215 8.73 5.21 -34.09
N ASP A 216 8.58 5.84 -35.26
CA ASP A 216 8.48 5.10 -36.52
C ASP A 216 9.79 4.32 -36.71
N GLU A 217 9.69 3.00 -36.87
CA GLU A 217 10.83 2.10 -37.05
C GLU A 217 11.82 2.06 -35.86
N CYS A 218 11.30 1.91 -34.63
CA CYS A 218 12.14 1.58 -33.47
C CYS A 218 12.97 0.31 -33.73
N ARG A 219 14.28 0.35 -33.42
CA ARG A 219 15.16 -0.82 -33.51
C ARG A 219 15.56 -1.28 -32.11
N PRO A 220 15.29 -2.55 -31.75
CA PRO A 220 15.71 -3.07 -30.46
C PRO A 220 17.24 -3.02 -30.33
N PRO A 221 17.77 -2.78 -29.11
CA PRO A 221 19.21 -2.70 -28.87
C PRO A 221 19.92 -4.00 -29.30
N GLU A 222 21.06 -3.89 -30.00
CA GLU A 222 21.84 -5.06 -30.45
C GLU A 222 22.24 -5.99 -29.29
N THR A 223 22.43 -5.44 -28.09
CA THR A 223 22.73 -6.21 -26.87
C THR A 223 21.61 -7.17 -26.47
N GLU A 224 20.36 -6.87 -26.80
CA GLU A 224 19.22 -7.76 -26.54
C GLU A 224 19.11 -8.85 -27.63
N LEU A 225 19.46 -8.51 -28.86
CA LEU A 225 19.34 -9.37 -30.03
C LEU A 225 20.48 -10.39 -30.13
N THR A 226 21.73 -9.94 -30.03
CA THR A 226 22.94 -10.73 -30.32
C THR A 226 23.88 -10.87 -29.12
N GLY A 227 23.61 -10.18 -28.01
CA GLY A 227 24.42 -10.28 -26.80
C GLY A 227 24.42 -11.69 -26.21
N THR A 228 25.54 -12.07 -25.59
CA THR A 228 25.64 -13.28 -24.77
C THR A 228 24.67 -13.22 -23.58
N VAL A 229 24.36 -14.36 -22.97
CA VAL A 229 23.46 -14.40 -21.80
C VAL A 229 23.91 -13.44 -20.69
N GLY A 230 25.22 -13.30 -20.46
CA GLY A 230 25.78 -12.37 -19.48
C GLY A 230 25.58 -10.89 -19.84
N GLU A 231 25.71 -10.53 -21.11
CA GLU A 231 25.48 -9.15 -21.60
C GLU A 231 24.00 -8.78 -21.55
N ARG A 232 23.09 -9.73 -21.83
CA ARG A 232 21.65 -9.55 -21.67
C ARG A 232 21.28 -9.30 -20.21
N PHE A 233 21.85 -10.05 -19.27
CA PHE A 233 21.68 -9.79 -17.84
C PHE A 233 22.23 -8.42 -17.42
N GLY A 234 23.36 -7.99 -17.97
CA GLY A 234 23.90 -6.64 -17.76
C GLY A 234 22.96 -5.54 -18.30
N PHE A 235 22.33 -5.79 -19.45
CA PHE A 235 21.34 -4.89 -20.02
C PHE A 235 20.07 -4.79 -19.17
N ILE A 236 19.58 -5.92 -18.63
CA ILE A 236 18.45 -5.94 -17.68
C ILE A 236 18.73 -5.00 -16.49
N TYR A 237 19.96 -5.01 -15.95
CA TYR A 237 20.34 -4.09 -14.88
C TYR A 237 20.31 -2.62 -15.30
N ASN A 238 20.72 -2.31 -16.54
CA ASN A 238 20.67 -0.96 -17.10
C ASN A 238 19.23 -0.47 -17.35
N VAL A 239 18.32 -1.37 -17.75
CA VAL A 239 16.87 -1.09 -17.86
C VAL A 239 16.27 -0.82 -16.49
N VAL A 240 16.61 -1.63 -15.46
CA VAL A 240 16.19 -1.38 -14.07
C VAL A 240 16.73 -0.03 -13.56
N ALA A 241 17.95 0.35 -13.96
CA ALA A 241 18.53 1.65 -13.66
C ALA A 241 17.90 2.83 -14.45
N GLY A 242 16.94 2.55 -15.35
CA GLY A 242 16.21 3.56 -16.12
C GLY A 242 17.01 4.16 -17.29
N SER A 243 18.08 3.50 -17.73
CA SER A 243 19.00 4.03 -18.75
C SER A 243 18.74 3.50 -20.17
N ALA A 244 17.80 2.56 -20.34
CA ALA A 244 17.47 1.96 -21.63
C ALA A 244 15.95 1.84 -21.83
N LEU A 245 15.49 2.05 -23.07
CA LEU A 245 14.09 2.00 -23.47
C LEU A 245 13.87 0.82 -24.43
N GLY A 246 12.87 -0.01 -24.17
CA GLY A 246 12.46 -1.10 -25.07
C GLY A 246 11.59 -0.59 -26.22
N CYS A 247 11.55 -1.32 -27.33
CA CYS A 247 10.75 -0.92 -28.51
C CYS A 247 9.29 -1.38 -28.40
N THR A 248 9.04 -2.53 -27.78
CA THR A 248 7.72 -3.16 -27.72
C THR A 248 6.96 -2.92 -26.43
N ASP A 249 7.49 -2.08 -25.54
CA ASP A 249 6.88 -1.74 -24.26
C ASP A 249 5.68 -0.78 -24.40
N ASN A 250 4.62 -1.24 -25.10
CA ASN A 250 3.44 -0.43 -25.45
C ASN A 250 2.11 -1.12 -25.09
N ILE A 251 2.14 -2.16 -24.25
CA ILE A 251 0.96 -2.80 -23.69
C ILE A 251 1.10 -2.96 -22.17
N PHE A 252 0.06 -2.52 -21.47
CA PHE A 252 -0.01 -2.32 -20.03
C PHE A 252 1.12 -1.42 -19.42
N SER A 253 0.84 -0.11 -19.29
CA SER A 253 1.83 0.95 -19.01
C SER A 253 2.30 0.91 -17.57
N GLY A 254 3.61 0.68 -17.38
CA GLY A 254 4.25 0.68 -16.07
C GLY A 254 4.20 2.05 -15.39
N HIS A 255 4.48 3.12 -16.12
CA HIS A 255 4.43 4.50 -15.59
C HIS A 255 3.06 4.84 -15.03
N THR A 256 2.01 4.55 -15.81
CA THR A 256 0.62 4.78 -15.40
C THR A 256 0.28 3.94 -14.16
N SER A 257 0.71 2.68 -14.12
CA SER A 257 0.45 1.76 -13.00
C SER A 257 1.10 2.23 -11.69
N VAL A 258 2.33 2.73 -11.76
CA VAL A 258 3.04 3.28 -10.60
C VAL A 258 2.39 4.58 -10.13
N MET A 259 2.11 5.53 -11.04
CA MET A 259 1.41 6.79 -10.70
C MET A 259 0.04 6.52 -10.08
N MET A 260 -0.74 5.60 -10.66
CA MET A 260 -2.06 5.23 -10.15
C MET A 260 -1.95 4.55 -8.77
N SER A 261 -0.94 3.72 -8.54
CA SER A 261 -0.67 3.14 -7.22
C SER A 261 -0.35 4.22 -6.17
N CYS A 262 0.42 5.26 -6.53
CA CYS A 262 0.63 6.42 -5.66
C CYS A 262 -0.68 7.15 -5.34
N VAL A 263 -1.53 7.39 -6.35
CA VAL A 263 -2.86 8.02 -6.17
C VAL A 263 -3.72 7.22 -5.19
N ILE A 264 -3.77 5.89 -5.32
CA ILE A 264 -4.54 5.01 -4.45
C ILE A 264 -3.99 5.02 -3.02
N LEU A 265 -2.66 4.94 -2.85
CA LEU A 265 -2.02 5.05 -1.54
C LEU A 265 -2.47 6.33 -0.82
N TRP A 266 -2.41 7.48 -1.49
CA TRP A 266 -2.84 8.74 -0.91
C TRP A 266 -4.34 8.79 -0.64
N ARG A 267 -5.16 8.20 -1.51
CA ARG A 267 -6.61 8.14 -1.31
C ARG A 267 -7.00 7.32 -0.08
N VAL A 268 -6.32 6.20 0.16
CA VAL A 268 -6.70 5.24 1.20
C VAL A 268 -6.00 5.53 2.53
N HIS A 269 -4.76 6.00 2.49
CA HIS A 269 -3.89 6.05 3.67
C HIS A 269 -3.42 7.45 4.09
N SER A 270 -3.70 8.50 3.29
CA SER A 270 -3.27 9.84 3.68
C SER A 270 -4.04 10.37 4.87
N ARG A 271 -3.30 10.95 5.82
CA ARG A 271 -3.83 11.66 6.99
C ARG A 271 -3.70 13.18 6.84
N MET A 272 -3.01 13.62 5.78
CA MET A 272 -2.79 15.03 5.51
C MET A 272 -4.08 15.72 5.04
N ARG A 273 -4.07 17.06 5.09
CA ARG A 273 -5.14 17.87 4.50
C ARG A 273 -5.32 17.51 3.03
N ARG A 274 -6.57 17.54 2.56
CA ARG A 274 -6.95 17.16 1.18
C ARG A 274 -6.11 17.86 0.10
N VAL A 275 -5.62 19.07 0.36
CA VAL A 275 -4.75 19.81 -0.58
C VAL A 275 -3.53 19.00 -1.00
N PHE A 276 -2.87 18.28 -0.09
CA PHE A 276 -1.69 17.46 -0.42
C PHE A 276 -2.06 16.28 -1.32
N SER A 277 -3.20 15.63 -1.07
CA SER A 277 -3.73 14.60 -1.96
C SER A 277 -4.07 15.16 -3.34
N TRP A 278 -4.71 16.34 -3.41
CA TRP A 278 -5.04 17.01 -4.68
C TRP A 278 -3.79 17.38 -5.48
N LEU A 279 -2.71 17.81 -4.82
CA LEU A 279 -1.42 18.07 -5.48
C LEU A 279 -0.88 16.81 -6.14
N LEU A 280 -0.88 15.67 -5.45
CA LEU A 280 -0.49 14.41 -6.07
C LEU A 280 -1.42 14.02 -7.22
N TYR A 281 -2.74 14.21 -7.07
CA TYR A 281 -3.70 13.87 -8.13
C TYR A 281 -3.46 14.72 -9.38
N GLY A 282 -3.17 16.02 -9.22
CA GLY A 282 -2.76 16.89 -10.31
C GLY A 282 -1.45 16.45 -10.95
N LEU A 283 -0.45 16.06 -10.15
CA LEU A 283 0.83 15.56 -10.65
C LEU A 283 0.67 14.27 -11.45
N ALA A 284 -0.07 13.28 -10.93
CA ALA A 284 -0.35 12.03 -11.61
C ALA A 284 -1.18 12.25 -12.88
N PHE A 285 -2.20 13.11 -12.83
CA PHE A 285 -3.00 13.47 -14.01
C PHE A 285 -2.15 14.12 -15.10
N SER A 286 -1.25 15.04 -14.71
CA SER A 286 -0.31 15.66 -15.65
C SER A 286 0.65 14.63 -16.26
N GLY A 287 1.17 13.69 -15.45
CA GLY A 287 2.03 12.61 -15.91
C GLY A 287 1.33 11.70 -16.91
N ILE A 288 0.12 11.25 -16.60
CA ILE A 288 -0.70 10.40 -17.48
C ILE A 288 -1.05 11.12 -18.79
N THR A 289 -1.38 12.41 -18.72
CA THR A 289 -1.64 13.21 -19.92
C THR A 289 -0.38 13.33 -20.78
N MET A 290 0.78 13.58 -20.16
CA MET A 290 2.06 13.66 -20.88
C MET A 290 2.47 12.33 -21.51
N ILE A 291 2.12 11.18 -20.91
CA ILE A 291 2.35 9.86 -21.53
C ILE A 291 1.67 9.78 -22.90
N ILE A 292 0.40 10.22 -22.97
CA ILE A 292 -0.39 10.19 -24.21
C ILE A 292 0.11 11.22 -25.21
N LEU A 293 0.31 12.47 -24.77
CA LEU A 293 0.71 13.58 -25.65
C LEU A 293 2.14 13.44 -26.20
N SER A 294 3.04 12.80 -25.47
CA SER A 294 4.40 12.50 -25.97
C SER A 294 4.45 11.26 -26.86
N ARG A 295 3.31 10.56 -27.03
CA ARG A 295 3.20 9.25 -27.69
C ARG A 295 4.15 8.22 -27.09
N PHE A 296 4.32 8.29 -25.77
CA PHE A 296 5.18 7.37 -25.02
C PHE A 296 4.49 6.02 -24.82
N HIS A 297 3.16 6.03 -24.65
CA HIS A 297 2.31 4.84 -24.74
C HIS A 297 1.02 5.15 -25.52
N TYR A 298 0.37 4.10 -26.03
CA TYR A 298 -0.98 4.21 -26.56
C TYR A 298 -2.00 4.57 -25.46
N THR A 299 -3.10 5.19 -25.83
CA THR A 299 -4.22 5.50 -24.94
C THR A 299 -4.83 4.24 -24.35
N ILE A 300 -4.98 3.17 -25.14
CA ILE A 300 -5.49 1.88 -24.64
C ILE A 300 -4.60 1.32 -23.54
N ASP A 301 -3.31 1.56 -23.66
CA ASP A 301 -2.31 1.10 -22.71
C ASP A 301 -2.51 1.77 -21.34
N VAL A 302 -2.67 3.09 -21.35
CA VAL A 302 -3.01 3.90 -20.17
C VAL A 302 -4.34 3.44 -19.55
N LEU A 303 -5.38 3.19 -20.36
CA LEU A 303 -6.69 2.74 -19.87
C LEU A 303 -6.62 1.38 -19.17
N LEU A 304 -5.91 0.41 -19.77
CA LEU A 304 -5.67 -0.89 -19.16
C LEU A 304 -4.93 -0.74 -17.84
N ALA A 305 -3.88 0.08 -17.80
CA ALA A 305 -3.10 0.31 -16.59
C ALA A 305 -3.93 0.90 -15.45
N LEU A 306 -4.78 1.90 -15.74
CA LEU A 306 -5.69 2.50 -14.76
C LEU A 306 -6.67 1.47 -14.21
N PHE A 307 -7.31 0.69 -15.08
CA PHE A 307 -8.31 -0.28 -14.69
C PHE A 307 -7.71 -1.43 -13.86
N ILE A 308 -6.67 -2.08 -14.38
CA ILE A 308 -6.02 -3.23 -13.73
C ILE A 308 -5.42 -2.83 -12.39
N THR A 309 -4.72 -1.69 -12.32
CA THR A 309 -4.15 -1.20 -11.07
C THR A 309 -5.24 -0.94 -10.05
N TYR A 310 -6.29 -0.21 -10.43
CA TYR A 310 -7.41 0.08 -9.53
C TYR A 310 -8.07 -1.20 -9.02
N MET A 311 -8.39 -2.16 -9.90
CA MET A 311 -9.00 -3.42 -9.51
C MET A 311 -8.09 -4.25 -8.59
N THR A 312 -6.80 -4.35 -8.90
CA THR A 312 -5.81 -5.09 -8.11
C THR A 312 -5.76 -4.57 -6.67
N TRP A 313 -5.70 -3.25 -6.50
CA TRP A 313 -5.75 -2.61 -5.18
C TRP A 313 -7.08 -2.84 -4.44
N ASN A 314 -8.22 -2.71 -5.12
CA ASN A 314 -9.53 -2.91 -4.49
C ASN A 314 -9.72 -4.34 -4.01
N VAL A 315 -9.38 -5.32 -4.86
CA VAL A 315 -9.45 -6.75 -4.50
C VAL A 315 -8.57 -7.03 -3.29
N TYR A 316 -7.33 -6.55 -3.28
CA TYR A 316 -6.42 -6.71 -2.15
C TYR A 316 -6.99 -6.12 -0.85
N LEU A 317 -7.45 -4.86 -0.88
CA LEU A 317 -8.00 -4.20 0.31
C LEU A 317 -9.31 -4.85 0.80
N GLN A 318 -10.12 -5.39 -0.10
CA GLN A 318 -11.32 -6.14 0.24
C GLN A 318 -10.97 -7.44 0.99
N TYR A 319 -9.92 -8.16 0.57
CA TYR A 319 -9.43 -9.32 1.29
C TYR A 319 -8.96 -8.99 2.70
N ILE A 320 -8.23 -7.88 2.87
CA ILE A 320 -7.80 -7.44 4.20
C ILE A 320 -8.99 -7.11 5.10
N ARG A 321 -10.02 -6.45 4.56
CA ARG A 321 -11.26 -6.15 5.28
C ARG A 321 -11.98 -7.43 5.72
N GLU A 322 -12.19 -8.36 4.79
CA GLU A 322 -12.84 -9.64 5.06
C GLU A 322 -12.06 -10.45 6.11
N ALA A 323 -10.74 -10.58 5.96
CA ALA A 323 -9.91 -11.27 6.93
C ALA A 323 -9.96 -10.62 8.31
N SER A 324 -9.92 -9.28 8.38
CA SER A 324 -10.02 -8.56 9.66
C SER A 324 -11.34 -8.88 10.36
N MET A 325 -12.46 -8.88 9.62
CA MET A 325 -13.76 -9.25 10.18
C MET A 325 -13.76 -10.71 10.65
N ARG A 326 -13.22 -11.65 9.85
CA ARG A 326 -13.21 -13.07 10.22
C ARG A 326 -12.47 -13.31 11.53
N TYR A 327 -11.25 -12.80 11.67
CA TYR A 327 -10.43 -13.06 12.85
C TYR A 327 -10.93 -12.30 14.08
N MET A 328 -11.43 -11.07 13.93
CA MET A 328 -11.92 -10.28 15.06
C MET A 328 -13.19 -10.85 15.69
N PHE A 329 -14.09 -11.41 14.89
CA PHE A 329 -15.36 -11.97 15.35
C PHE A 329 -15.37 -13.50 15.46
N GLY A 330 -14.26 -14.16 15.12
CA GLY A 330 -14.13 -15.63 15.16
C GLY A 330 -14.99 -16.37 14.13
N PHE A 331 -15.24 -15.75 12.99
CA PHE A 331 -15.94 -16.36 11.87
C PHE A 331 -15.03 -17.33 11.13
N THR A 332 -15.58 -18.43 10.62
CA THR A 332 -14.79 -19.55 10.09
C THR A 332 -14.74 -19.58 8.57
N ARG A 333 -15.81 -19.13 7.89
CA ARG A 333 -15.92 -19.25 6.43
C ARG A 333 -16.16 -17.95 5.72
N TYR A 334 -17.19 -17.20 6.07
CA TYR A 334 -17.53 -15.94 5.39
C TYR A 334 -18.04 -14.97 6.43
N ALA A 335 -17.30 -13.88 6.65
CA ALA A 335 -17.61 -12.97 7.74
C ALA A 335 -19.01 -12.36 7.59
N SER A 336 -19.41 -12.05 6.35
CA SER A 336 -20.75 -11.51 6.07
C SER A 336 -21.86 -12.54 6.32
N LEU A 337 -21.74 -13.77 5.82
CA LEU A 337 -22.75 -14.82 6.08
C LEU A 337 -22.85 -15.16 7.57
N ASP A 338 -21.70 -15.35 8.23
CA ASP A 338 -21.63 -15.71 9.65
C ASP A 338 -22.19 -14.55 10.53
N LEU A 339 -22.01 -13.29 10.11
CA LEU A 339 -22.63 -12.13 10.75
C LEU A 339 -24.16 -12.12 10.60
N PHE A 340 -24.69 -12.40 9.41
CA PHE A 340 -26.12 -12.50 9.20
C PHE A 340 -26.73 -13.64 10.02
N GLN A 341 -26.09 -14.80 10.03
CA GLN A 341 -26.54 -15.96 10.80
C GLN A 341 -26.48 -15.73 12.32
N SER A 342 -25.52 -14.93 12.81
CA SER A 342 -25.44 -14.56 14.23
C SER A 342 -26.41 -13.46 14.63
N THR A 343 -26.85 -12.61 13.70
CA THR A 343 -27.72 -11.47 13.99
C THR A 343 -29.21 -11.74 13.71
N MET A 344 -29.53 -12.66 12.80
CA MET A 344 -30.89 -12.88 12.30
C MET A 344 -31.23 -14.38 12.20
N THR A 345 -32.49 -14.74 12.51
CA THR A 345 -33.00 -16.13 12.42
C THR A 345 -32.95 -16.69 11.00
N ASP A 346 -33.34 -15.89 10.01
CA ASP A 346 -33.31 -16.26 8.58
C ASP A 346 -32.10 -15.68 7.85
N GLY A 347 -31.04 -15.32 8.58
CA GLY A 347 -29.89 -14.58 8.06
C GLY A 347 -29.22 -15.24 6.86
N ALA A 348 -29.10 -16.57 6.84
CA ALA A 348 -28.51 -17.30 5.73
C ALA A 348 -29.36 -17.21 4.45
N GLN A 349 -30.69 -17.31 4.56
CA GLN A 349 -31.60 -17.21 3.42
C GLN A 349 -31.63 -15.78 2.87
N ILE A 350 -31.69 -14.78 3.77
CA ILE A 350 -31.63 -13.37 3.41
C ILE A 350 -30.30 -13.06 2.70
N TYR A 351 -29.18 -13.54 3.22
CA TYR A 351 -27.87 -13.34 2.61
C TYR A 351 -27.79 -13.96 1.21
N GLN A 352 -28.26 -15.20 1.04
CA GLN A 352 -28.28 -15.88 -0.26
C GLN A 352 -29.22 -15.18 -1.24
N TYR A 353 -30.38 -14.70 -0.78
CA TYR A 353 -31.32 -13.94 -1.58
C TYR A 353 -30.73 -12.61 -2.05
N LEU A 354 -30.10 -11.85 -1.14
CA LEU A 354 -29.51 -10.55 -1.44
C LEU A 354 -28.32 -10.64 -2.39
N ASN A 355 -27.44 -11.63 -2.21
CA ASN A 355 -26.26 -11.78 -3.05
C ASN A 355 -26.51 -12.59 -4.33
N TRP A 356 -27.62 -13.33 -4.40
CA TRP A 356 -27.94 -14.25 -5.48
C TRP A 356 -26.75 -15.18 -5.86
N GLN A 357 -26.06 -15.68 -4.84
CA GLN A 357 -24.85 -16.51 -4.96
C GLN A 357 -24.99 -17.80 -4.14
N PRO A 358 -25.43 -18.91 -4.77
CA PRO A 358 -25.62 -20.17 -4.05
C PRO A 358 -24.30 -20.88 -3.70
N TYR A 359 -23.26 -20.68 -4.54
CA TYR A 359 -21.91 -21.18 -4.31
C TYR A 359 -20.96 -19.99 -4.20
N LEU A 360 -20.47 -19.75 -2.99
CA LEU A 360 -19.47 -18.73 -2.75
C LEU A 360 -18.13 -19.20 -3.30
N LEU A 361 -17.39 -18.30 -3.97
CA LEU A 361 -16.05 -18.60 -4.44
C LEU A 361 -15.15 -18.91 -3.22
N GLY A 362 -14.51 -20.07 -3.21
CA GLY A 362 -13.54 -20.42 -2.17
C GLY A 362 -12.28 -19.58 -2.33
N GLN A 363 -11.99 -18.70 -1.37
CA GLN A 363 -10.91 -17.71 -1.48
C GLN A 363 -9.89 -17.80 -0.33
N ASP A 364 -9.91 -18.89 0.44
CA ASP A 364 -9.17 -18.97 1.71
C ASP A 364 -7.64 -18.93 1.53
N TRP A 365 -7.12 -19.48 0.43
CA TRP A 365 -5.68 -19.41 0.13
C TRP A 365 -5.23 -18.01 -0.28
N ILE A 366 -6.03 -17.28 -1.08
CA ILE A 366 -5.76 -15.90 -1.48
C ILE A 366 -5.81 -14.99 -0.26
N MET A 367 -6.83 -15.19 0.59
CA MET A 367 -6.96 -14.47 1.84
C MET A 367 -5.76 -14.72 2.75
N SER A 368 -5.33 -15.97 2.91
CA SER A 368 -4.14 -16.33 3.71
C SER A 368 -2.87 -15.66 3.19
N LEU A 369 -2.68 -15.62 1.86
CA LEU A 369 -1.58 -14.89 1.23
C LEU A 369 -1.66 -13.38 1.52
N CYS A 370 -2.83 -12.77 1.34
CA CYS A 370 -3.02 -11.34 1.61
C CYS A 370 -2.76 -11.00 3.08
N VAL A 371 -3.24 -11.83 4.01
CA VAL A 371 -3.02 -11.71 5.45
C VAL A 371 -1.52 -11.73 5.78
N TYR A 372 -0.79 -12.70 5.22
CA TYR A 372 0.65 -12.83 5.43
C TYR A 372 1.43 -11.64 4.87
N VAL A 373 1.17 -11.26 3.62
CA VAL A 373 1.84 -10.14 2.95
C VAL A 373 1.61 -8.83 3.70
N ASP A 374 0.37 -8.59 4.11
CA ASP A 374 -0.01 -7.37 4.85
C ASP A 374 0.64 -7.29 6.23
N GLY A 375 0.94 -8.45 6.83
CA GLY A 375 1.29 -8.56 8.25
C GLY A 375 0.08 -8.45 9.16
N LEU A 376 -1.12 -8.80 8.67
CA LEU A 376 -2.33 -8.75 9.49
C LEU A 376 -2.28 -9.77 10.63
N ASP A 377 -1.75 -10.95 10.37
CA ASP A 377 -1.48 -11.98 11.39
C ASP A 377 -0.53 -11.47 12.49
N ILE A 378 0.52 -10.69 12.14
CA ILE A 378 1.42 -10.07 13.12
C ILE A 378 0.63 -9.15 14.05
N ARG A 379 -0.23 -8.31 13.48
CA ARG A 379 -1.07 -7.37 14.25
C ARG A 379 -2.12 -8.12 15.10
N LEU A 380 -2.70 -9.19 14.59
CA LEU A 380 -3.62 -10.04 15.34
C LEU A 380 -2.92 -10.75 16.52
N ARG A 381 -1.68 -11.22 16.33
CA ARG A 381 -0.84 -11.81 17.38
C ARG A 381 -0.45 -10.78 18.44
N SER A 382 -0.11 -9.55 18.05
CA SER A 382 0.22 -8.48 19.00
C SER A 382 -0.97 -8.08 19.88
N MET A 383 -2.19 -8.19 19.34
CA MET A 383 -3.45 -8.03 20.09
C MET A 383 -3.84 -9.26 20.92
N GLY A 384 -3.15 -10.39 20.71
CA GLY A 384 -3.43 -11.68 21.36
C GLY A 384 -4.71 -12.36 20.88
N VAL A 385 -5.15 -12.07 19.65
CA VAL A 385 -6.26 -12.76 18.97
C VAL A 385 -5.79 -14.12 18.44
N LEU A 386 -4.55 -14.17 17.94
CA LEU A 386 -3.89 -15.38 17.46
C LEU A 386 -2.76 -15.79 18.42
N ASP A 387 -2.55 -17.10 18.56
CA ASP A 387 -1.43 -17.68 19.29
C ASP A 387 -0.13 -17.74 18.46
N GLU A 388 0.92 -18.38 19.00
CA GLU A 388 2.20 -18.55 18.29
C GLU A 388 2.07 -19.48 17.07
N GLN A 389 1.14 -20.42 17.11
CA GLN A 389 0.85 -21.38 16.05
C GLN A 389 0.00 -20.74 14.93
N GLY A 390 -0.64 -19.60 15.20
CA GLY A 390 -1.53 -18.90 14.26
C GLY A 390 -3.00 -19.33 14.40
N GLU A 391 -3.34 -20.03 15.47
CA GLU A 391 -4.69 -20.46 15.80
C GLU A 391 -5.42 -19.40 16.63
N LEU A 392 -6.75 -19.42 16.53
CA LEU A 392 -7.62 -18.45 17.18
C LEU A 392 -7.74 -18.71 18.70
N VAL A 393 -7.41 -17.71 19.52
CA VAL A 393 -7.47 -17.85 20.99
C VAL A 393 -8.90 -17.61 21.48
N SER A 394 -9.67 -18.69 21.70
CA SER A 394 -11.09 -18.64 22.06
C SER A 394 -11.45 -17.89 23.36
N SER A 395 -10.49 -17.60 24.24
CA SER A 395 -10.76 -17.00 25.56
C SER A 395 -11.04 -15.49 25.52
N LYS A 396 -10.55 -14.75 24.51
CA LYS A 396 -10.75 -13.29 24.38
C LYS A 396 -12.00 -12.88 23.61
N ILE A 397 -12.53 -13.73 22.73
CA ILE A 397 -13.72 -13.44 21.91
C ILE A 397 -15.01 -13.47 22.74
N LYS A 398 -15.04 -14.25 23.82
CA LYS A 398 -16.20 -14.35 24.73
C LYS A 398 -16.28 -13.24 25.77
N SER A 399 -15.24 -12.40 25.90
CA SER A 399 -15.29 -11.27 26.82
C SER A 399 -15.92 -10.08 26.11
N THR A 400 -17.18 -9.82 26.42
CA THR A 400 -17.92 -8.56 26.14
C THR A 400 -17.15 -7.30 26.55
N HIS A 401 -16.03 -7.44 27.26
CA HIS A 401 -15.11 -6.38 27.63
C HIS A 401 -14.21 -5.87 26.49
N PHE A 402 -13.91 -6.68 25.46
CA PHE A 402 -13.08 -6.23 24.33
C PHE A 402 -13.85 -5.25 23.40
N MET A 403 -15.18 -5.37 23.34
CA MET A 403 -16.06 -4.46 22.60
C MET A 403 -16.15 -3.06 23.22
N LYS A 404 -15.92 -2.91 24.53
CA LYS A 404 -16.00 -1.59 25.21
C LYS A 404 -14.73 -0.76 25.13
N THR A 405 -13.59 -1.36 24.78
CA THR A 405 -12.29 -0.67 24.72
C THR A 405 -11.99 -0.11 23.32
N ILE A 406 -12.84 -0.36 22.32
CA ILE A 406 -12.64 0.03 20.91
C ILE A 406 -13.66 1.07 20.41
N VAL A 407 -14.65 1.45 21.24
CA VAL A 407 -15.62 2.52 20.90
C VAL A 407 -15.15 3.86 21.44
#